data_AF-A0A8H5GC76-F1
#
_entry.id   AF-A0A8H5GC76-F1
#
_cell.length_a   1.000
_cell.length_b   1.000
_cell.length_c   1.000
_cell.angle_alpha   90.00
_cell.angle_beta   90.00
_cell.angle_gamma   90.00
#
_symmetry.space_group_name_H-M   'P 1'
#
loop_
_entity.id
_entity.type
_entity.pdbx_description
1 polymer ?
#
loop_
_entity_poly.entity_id
_entity_poly.type
_entity_poly.pdbx_seq_one_letter_code
_entity_poly.pdbx_strand_id
1 'polypeptide(L)'
;MPDALRGLILQYTSSDIALNKLTQEVSKNSLFRSLIGTTQTIDIIEAGIKANVLPEQASAIVNHRIAVFNSLKETMTRDTSLLKSLVEIFNLTYTALGETTIGGVKSSSGSLAPQMALHGGLEPAPIIPINNLPFELL
;
A
#
# COMPACT_ATOMS: atom_id res chain seq x y z
N MET A 1 -12.35 -28.91 5.79
CA MET A 1 -11.31 -27.93 6.20
C MET A 1 -10.25 -28.69 6.97
N PRO A 2 -8.95 -28.48 6.73
CA PRO A 2 -7.89 -29.12 7.52
C PRO A 2 -8.00 -28.73 9.00
N ASP A 3 -7.82 -29.67 9.93
CA ASP A 3 -8.01 -29.45 11.38
C ASP A 3 -7.07 -28.36 11.94
N ALA A 4 -5.87 -28.24 11.36
CA ALA A 4 -4.90 -27.20 11.72
C ALA A 4 -5.41 -25.77 11.45
N LEU A 5 -6.16 -25.56 10.35
CA LEU A 5 -6.75 -24.25 10.03
C LEU A 5 -7.87 -23.88 11.01
N ARG A 6 -8.65 -24.87 11.45
CA ARG A 6 -9.70 -24.66 12.45
C ARG A 6 -9.12 -24.20 13.79
N GLY A 7 -8.00 -24.78 14.22
CA GLY A 7 -7.30 -24.36 15.44
C GLY A 7 -6.81 -22.92 15.36
N LEU A 8 -6.25 -22.51 14.23
CA LEU A 8 -5.81 -21.14 13.99
C LEU A 8 -6.97 -20.14 13.96
N ILE A 9 -8.11 -20.51 13.35
CA ILE A 9 -9.34 -19.70 13.31
C ILE A 9 -9.96 -19.51 14.70
N LEU A 10 -9.75 -20.42 15.64
CA LEU A 10 -10.24 -20.24 17.01
C LEU A 10 -9.30 -19.38 17.87
N GLN A 11 -8.03 -19.29 17.50
CA GLN A 11 -7.00 -18.62 18.30
C GLN A 11 -6.64 -17.22 17.79
N TYR A 12 -7.00 -16.85 16.55
CA TYR A 12 -6.60 -15.56 15.97
C TYR A 12 -7.12 -14.35 16.75
N THR A 13 -8.27 -14.48 17.43
CA THR A 13 -8.86 -13.39 18.23
C THR A 13 -8.04 -13.04 19.47
N SER A 14 -7.11 -13.90 19.88
CA SER A 14 -6.35 -13.75 21.12
C SER A 14 -4.83 -13.80 20.92
N SER A 15 -4.34 -14.04 19.69
CA SER A 15 -2.91 -14.14 19.42
C SER A 15 -2.54 -13.66 18.02
N ASP A 16 -1.72 -12.61 17.96
CA ASP A 16 -1.18 -12.05 16.71
C ASP A 16 -0.28 -13.06 15.96
N ILE A 17 0.36 -13.97 16.69
CA ILE A 17 1.17 -15.05 16.12
C ILE A 17 0.27 -16.05 15.37
N ALA A 18 -0.87 -16.40 15.96
CA ALA A 18 -1.86 -17.28 15.31
C ALA A 18 -2.48 -16.59 14.09
N LEU A 19 -2.77 -15.29 14.19
CA LEU A 19 -3.25 -14.48 13.07
C LEU A 19 -2.24 -14.45 11.91
N ASN A 20 -0.96 -14.19 12.19
CA ASN A 20 0.08 -14.17 11.16
C ASN A 20 0.24 -15.54 10.46
N LYS A 21 0.23 -16.63 11.23
CA LYS A 21 0.27 -18.00 10.65
C LYS A 21 -0.96 -18.29 9.80
N LEU A 22 -2.16 -17.90 10.26
CA LEU A 22 -3.39 -18.04 9.50
C LEU A 22 -3.32 -17.25 8.19
N THR A 23 -2.88 -15.99 8.25
CA THR A 23 -2.71 -15.13 7.08
C THR A 23 -1.73 -15.74 6.08
N GLN A 24 -0.60 -16.30 6.54
CA GLN A 24 0.35 -16.97 5.65
C GLN A 24 -0.24 -18.20 4.95
N GLU A 25 -0.96 -19.06 5.69
CA GLU A 25 -1.60 -20.26 5.13
C GLU A 25 -2.70 -19.90 4.13
N VAL A 26 -3.57 -18.95 4.47
CA VAL A 26 -4.66 -18.48 3.61
C VAL A 26 -4.10 -17.78 2.36
N SER A 27 -3.00 -17.03 2.50
CA SER A 27 -2.34 -16.32 1.39
C SER A 27 -1.66 -17.23 0.37
N LYS A 28 -1.51 -18.54 0.64
CA LYS A 28 -1.03 -19.50 -0.36
C LYS A 28 -1.97 -19.61 -1.56
N ASN A 29 -3.26 -19.38 -1.35
CA ASN A 29 -4.23 -19.26 -2.42
C ASN A 29 -4.29 -17.81 -2.92
N SER A 30 -4.07 -17.61 -4.22
CA SER A 30 -4.03 -16.28 -4.84
C SER A 30 -5.34 -15.49 -4.71
N LEU A 31 -6.51 -16.16 -4.80
CA LEU A 31 -7.80 -15.52 -4.61
C LEU A 31 -7.94 -15.00 -3.18
N PHE A 32 -7.67 -15.85 -2.18
CA PHE A 32 -7.78 -15.43 -0.79
C PHE A 32 -6.76 -14.35 -0.42
N ARG A 33 -5.53 -14.44 -0.93
CA ARG A 33 -4.53 -13.38 -0.77
C ARG A 33 -5.02 -12.03 -1.28
N SER A 34 -5.68 -12.00 -2.44
CA SER A 34 -6.22 -10.76 -3.01
C SER A 34 -7.42 -10.20 -2.24
N LEU A 35 -8.16 -11.05 -1.52
CA LEU A 35 -9.32 -10.63 -0.74
C LEU A 35 -8.93 -10.06 0.63
N ILE A 36 -7.87 -10.58 1.23
CA ILE A 36 -7.42 -10.11 2.54
C ILE A 36 -6.34 -9.02 2.42
N GLY A 37 -5.49 -9.04 1.39
CA GLY A 37 -4.38 -8.10 1.26
C GLY A 37 -4.71 -6.82 0.50
N THR A 38 -3.92 -5.76 0.72
CA THR A 38 -3.92 -4.58 -0.16
C THR A 38 -3.41 -5.00 -1.54
N THR A 39 -4.17 -4.67 -2.59
CA THR A 39 -3.74 -4.86 -3.98
C THR A 39 -3.31 -3.54 -4.59
N GLN A 40 -2.34 -3.61 -5.50
CA GLN A 40 -1.83 -2.45 -6.23
C GLN A 40 -1.83 -2.74 -7.74
N THR A 41 -2.16 -1.74 -8.54
CA THR A 41 -2.08 -1.80 -10.00
C THR A 41 -1.45 -0.52 -10.55
N ILE A 42 -0.74 -0.63 -11.67
CA ILE A 42 -0.25 0.52 -12.44
C ILE A 42 -1.11 0.60 -13.68
N ASP A 43 -1.95 1.62 -13.76
CA ASP A 43 -3.01 1.68 -14.76
C ASP A 43 -2.60 2.52 -15.97
N ILE A 44 -1.78 3.55 -15.73
CA ILE A 44 -1.28 4.48 -16.76
C ILE A 44 0.22 4.66 -16.55
N ILE A 45 0.98 4.58 -17.63
CA ILE A 45 2.42 4.87 -17.68
C ILE A 45 2.66 5.78 -18.88
N GLU A 46 3.30 6.92 -18.64
CA GLU A 46 3.68 7.88 -19.68
C GLU A 46 5.16 8.22 -19.55
N ALA A 47 5.89 8.26 -20.67
CA ALA A 47 7.32 8.60 -20.66
C ALA A 47 7.77 9.20 -22.00
N GLY A 48 8.46 10.34 -21.93
CA GLY A 48 9.02 11.02 -23.09
C GLY A 48 7.98 11.53 -24.09
N ILE A 49 8.46 12.08 -25.20
CA ILE A 49 7.62 12.74 -26.22
C ILE A 49 7.89 12.25 -27.65
N LYS A 50 9.04 11.64 -27.89
CA LYS A 50 9.50 11.24 -29.23
C LYS A 50 10.21 9.91 -29.14
N ALA A 51 9.97 9.03 -30.10
CA ALA A 51 10.51 7.67 -30.12
C ALA A 51 12.05 7.60 -30.25
N ASN A 52 12.70 8.69 -30.66
CA ASN A 52 14.15 8.75 -30.91
C ASN A 52 14.93 9.60 -29.91
N VAL A 53 14.31 10.03 -28.81
CA VAL A 53 14.96 10.84 -27.77
C VAL A 53 14.77 10.17 -26.42
N LEU A 54 15.78 10.26 -25.56
CA LEU A 54 15.67 9.81 -24.18
C LEU A 54 14.56 10.60 -23.45
N PRO A 55 13.72 9.94 -22.65
CA PRO A 55 12.65 10.60 -21.93
C PRO A 55 13.23 11.50 -20.83
N GLU A 56 12.85 12.78 -20.83
CA GLU A 56 13.20 13.72 -19.76
C GLU A 56 12.29 13.56 -18.53
N GLN A 57 11.05 13.13 -18.74
CA GLN A 57 10.06 12.89 -17.70
C GLN A 57 9.35 11.54 -17.94
N ALA A 58 9.05 10.86 -16.85
CA ALA A 58 8.16 9.71 -16.81
C ALA A 58 7.19 9.83 -15.62
N SER A 59 5.96 9.36 -15.79
CA SER A 59 4.91 9.34 -14.78
C SER A 59 4.19 7.99 -14.81
N ALA A 60 3.62 7.62 -13.67
CA ALA A 60 2.76 6.44 -13.56
C ALA A 60 1.63 6.72 -12.58
N ILE A 61 0.43 6.24 -12.89
CA ILE A 61 -0.72 6.28 -11.99
C ILE A 61 -0.88 4.90 -11.35
N VAL A 62 -0.66 4.85 -10.04
CA VAL A 62 -0.73 3.63 -9.24
C VAL A 62 -2.01 3.66 -8.41
N ASN A 63 -2.87 2.68 -8.64
CA ASN A 63 -4.11 2.50 -7.90
C ASN A 63 -3.94 1.46 -6.80
N HIS A 64 -4.45 1.79 -5.61
CA HIS A 64 -4.42 0.92 -4.43
C HIS A 64 -5.84 0.57 -4.00
N ARG A 65 -6.15 -0.73 -3.89
CA ARG A 65 -7.31 -1.21 -3.13
C ARG A 65 -6.81 -1.65 -1.76
N ILE A 66 -6.93 -0.75 -0.79
CA ILE A 66 -6.39 -0.94 0.56
C ILE A 66 -7.26 -1.93 1.34
N ALA A 67 -6.64 -2.92 1.96
CA ALA A 67 -7.33 -3.88 2.82
C ALA A 67 -7.99 -3.17 4.02
N VAL A 68 -9.10 -3.71 4.50
CA VAL A 68 -9.93 -3.10 5.56
C VAL A 68 -9.17 -2.88 6.88
N PHE A 69 -8.14 -3.69 7.13
CA PHE A 69 -7.31 -3.61 8.34
C PHE A 69 -6.01 -2.82 8.15
N ASN A 70 -5.73 -2.32 6.95
CA ASN A 70 -4.60 -1.44 6.67
C ASN A 70 -5.05 0.02 6.63
N SER A 71 -4.10 0.95 6.63
CA SER A 71 -4.39 2.38 6.47
C SER A 71 -3.78 2.96 5.19
N LEU A 72 -4.33 4.08 4.75
CA LEU A 72 -3.74 4.91 3.70
C LEU A 72 -2.32 5.32 4.08
N LYS A 73 -2.12 5.80 5.31
CA LYS A 73 -0.80 6.22 5.81
C LYS A 73 0.24 5.10 5.75
N GLU A 74 -0.14 3.88 6.15
CA GLU A 74 0.75 2.72 6.10
C GLU A 74 1.11 2.36 4.65
N THR A 75 0.13 2.39 3.74
CA THR A 75 0.35 2.15 2.31
C THR A 75 1.33 3.17 1.72
N MET A 76 1.14 4.46 2.02
CA MET A 76 2.05 5.51 1.54
C MET A 76 3.46 5.42 2.13
N THR A 77 3.57 4.99 3.39
CA THR A 77 4.86 4.77 4.05
C THR A 77 5.61 3.61 3.38
N ARG A 78 4.89 2.54 3.05
CA ARG A 78 5.44 1.40 2.29
C ARG A 78 5.93 1.84 0.91
N ASP A 79 5.13 2.60 0.17
CA ASP A 79 5.52 3.09 -1.15
C ASP A 79 6.75 4.00 -1.09
N THR A 80 6.79 4.89 -0.11
CA THR A 80 7.96 5.75 0.16
C THR A 80 9.21 4.93 0.46
N SER A 81 9.09 3.88 1.26
CA SER A 81 10.19 2.97 1.57
C SER A 81 10.73 2.24 0.33
N LEU A 82 9.83 1.80 -0.56
CA LEU A 82 10.22 1.15 -1.83
C LEU A 82 10.93 2.12 -2.78
N LEU A 83 10.47 3.36 -2.86
CA LEU A 83 11.03 4.39 -3.74
C LEU A 83 12.35 4.95 -3.22
N LYS A 84 12.60 4.89 -1.91
CA LYS A 84 13.85 5.36 -1.29
C LYS A 84 15.09 4.77 -1.95
N SER A 85 15.11 3.46 -2.20
CA SER A 85 16.26 2.81 -2.85
C SER A 85 16.51 3.34 -4.26
N LEU A 86 15.45 3.66 -5.03
CA LEU A 86 15.58 4.24 -6.36
C LEU A 86 16.09 5.68 -6.29
N VAL A 87 15.58 6.46 -5.34
CA VAL A 87 16.02 7.84 -5.10
C VAL A 87 17.52 7.89 -4.81
N GLU A 88 18.04 6.96 -4.00
CA GLU A 88 19.46 6.86 -3.68
C GLU A 88 20.31 6.45 -4.90
N ILE A 89 19.86 5.46 -5.67
CA ILE A 89 20.57 4.97 -6.88
C ILE A 89 20.68 6.06 -7.95
N PHE A 90 19.60 6.81 -8.18
CA PHE A 90 19.52 7.82 -9.24
C PHE A 90 19.84 9.24 -8.77
N ASN A 91 20.23 9.42 -7.50
CA ASN A 91 20.52 10.72 -6.89
C ASN A 91 19.40 11.75 -7.13
N LEU A 92 18.16 11.35 -6.84
CA LEU A 92 16.97 12.18 -7.03
C LEU A 92 16.62 12.95 -5.76
N THR A 93 15.92 14.08 -5.91
CA THR A 93 15.23 14.74 -4.79
C THR A 93 13.86 14.10 -4.61
N TYR A 94 13.57 13.59 -3.41
CA TYR A 94 12.29 12.96 -3.09
C TYR A 94 11.39 13.91 -2.30
N THR A 95 10.23 14.23 -2.88
CA THR A 95 9.22 15.10 -2.28
C THR A 95 7.91 14.33 -2.17
N ALA A 96 7.61 13.81 -0.97
CA ALA A 96 6.37 13.09 -0.70
C ALA A 96 5.43 13.95 0.13
N LEU A 97 4.16 14.02 -0.26
CA LEU A 97 3.09 14.61 0.56
C LEU A 97 3.35 16.08 1.01
N GLY A 98 4.11 16.84 0.23
CA GLY A 98 4.46 18.23 0.55
C GLY A 98 5.63 18.40 1.51
N GLU A 99 6.21 17.31 2.02
CA GLU A 99 7.41 17.32 2.86
C GLU A 99 8.61 16.73 2.10
N THR A 100 9.71 17.49 2.05
CA THR A 100 10.97 17.01 1.45
C THR A 100 11.64 16.08 2.45
N THR A 101 11.59 14.78 2.20
CA THR A 101 12.03 13.78 3.18
C THR A 101 13.43 13.24 2.89
N ILE A 102 13.89 13.25 1.63
CA ILE A 102 15.21 12.74 1.26
C ILE A 102 15.78 13.56 0.09
N GLY A 103 16.96 14.17 0.28
CA GLY A 103 17.66 14.90 -0.78
C GLY A 103 18.20 16.27 -0.37
N GLY A 104 19.00 16.32 0.71
CA GLY A 104 19.75 17.51 1.12
C GLY A 104 21.16 17.57 0.52
N VAL A 105 21.33 17.16 -0.74
CA VAL A 105 22.63 17.28 -1.43
C VAL A 105 22.48 18.34 -2.51
N LYS A 106 23.34 19.36 -2.47
CA LYS A 106 23.31 20.61 -3.27
C LYS A 106 23.28 20.43 -4.81
N SER A 107 23.17 19.23 -5.34
CA SER A 107 23.07 18.91 -6.79
C SER A 107 22.38 17.56 -6.99
N SER A 108 21.04 17.54 -7.07
CA SER A 108 20.29 16.35 -7.48
C SER A 108 20.22 16.25 -9.01
N SER A 109 20.14 15.02 -9.54
CA SER A 109 20.08 14.76 -10.98
C SER A 109 18.64 14.80 -11.54
N GLY A 110 17.65 14.95 -10.66
CA GLY A 110 16.23 14.97 -10.97
C GLY A 110 15.38 14.97 -9.71
N SER A 111 14.06 14.93 -9.88
CA SER A 111 13.11 14.89 -8.76
C SER A 111 12.08 13.78 -8.96
N LEU A 112 11.71 13.12 -7.86
CA LEU A 112 10.64 12.15 -7.79
C LEU A 112 9.61 12.64 -6.76
N ALA A 113 8.41 12.92 -7.23
CA ALA A 113 7.34 13.50 -6.42
C ALA A 113 6.05 12.67 -6.54
N PRO A 114 5.81 11.72 -5.62
CA PRO A 114 4.56 10.99 -5.58
C PRO A 114 3.43 11.94 -5.18
N GLN A 115 2.37 11.96 -5.98
CA GLN A 115 1.19 12.80 -5.76
C GLN A 115 -0.05 11.93 -5.68
N MET A 116 -1.02 12.37 -4.88
CA MET A 116 -2.31 11.72 -4.78
C MET A 116 -3.24 12.28 -5.85
N ALA A 117 -3.71 11.42 -6.76
CA ALA A 117 -4.48 11.86 -7.92
C ALA A 117 -5.90 12.36 -7.57
N LEU A 118 -6.51 11.87 -6.47
CA LEU A 118 -7.92 12.13 -6.14
C LEU A 118 -8.10 12.50 -4.66
N HIS A 119 -8.56 13.73 -4.37
CA HIS A 119 -9.04 14.23 -3.07
C HIS A 119 -8.19 13.86 -1.82
N GLY A 120 -6.87 13.67 -1.96
CA GLY A 120 -6.01 13.29 -0.83
C GLY A 120 -6.12 11.81 -0.40
N GLY A 121 -6.70 10.95 -1.24
CA GLY A 121 -6.88 9.53 -0.98
C GLY A 121 -8.07 9.21 -0.07
N LEU A 122 -8.50 7.96 -0.09
CA LEU A 122 -9.61 7.47 0.73
C LEU A 122 -9.09 6.39 1.68
N GLU A 123 -9.42 6.54 2.96
CA GLU A 123 -9.24 5.46 3.92
C GLU A 123 -10.25 4.33 3.66
N PRO A 124 -9.91 3.07 3.98
CA PRO A 124 -10.86 1.98 4.00
C PRO A 124 -12.06 2.26 4.89
N ALA A 125 -13.19 1.60 4.59
CA ALA A 125 -14.38 1.72 5.41
C ALA A 125 -14.11 1.28 6.86
N PRO A 126 -14.63 2.00 7.87
CA PRO A 126 -14.41 1.66 9.27
C PRO A 126 -15.04 0.31 9.61
N ILE A 127 -14.35 -0.49 10.42
CA ILE A 127 -14.88 -1.74 10.96
C ILE A 127 -15.84 -1.41 12.09
N ILE A 128 -17.10 -1.83 11.97
CA ILE A 128 -18.08 -1.67 13.04
C ILE A 128 -17.74 -2.65 14.17
N PRO A 129 -17.55 -2.18 15.41
CA PRO A 129 -17.30 -3.07 16.54
C PRO A 129 -18.49 -4.00 16.77
N ILE A 130 -18.21 -5.30 16.88
CA ILE A 130 -19.22 -6.36 17.04
C ILE A 130 -19.98 -6.26 18.38
N ASN A 131 -19.50 -5.42 19.31
CA ASN A 131 -20.10 -5.23 20.63
C ASN A 131 -21.34 -4.32 20.66
N ASN A 132 -21.70 -3.66 19.55
CA ASN A 132 -22.96 -2.90 19.48
C ASN A 132 -24.01 -3.74 18.75
N LEU A 133 -24.75 -4.53 19.52
CA LEU A 133 -25.91 -5.26 19.03
C LEU A 133 -26.95 -4.23 18.54
N PRO A 134 -27.30 -4.19 17.24
CA PRO A 134 -28.25 -3.21 16.71
C PRO A 134 -29.69 -3.41 17.22
N PHE A 135 -29.94 -4.46 18.00
CA PHE A 135 -31.26 -4.85 18.49
C PHE A 135 -31.55 -4.48 19.96
N GLU A 136 -30.62 -3.85 20.69
CA GLU A 136 -30.87 -3.38 22.07
C GLU A 136 -31.67 -2.06 22.14
N LEU A 137 -32.06 -1.50 20.99
CA LEU A 137 -32.88 -0.27 20.91
C LEU A 137 -34.36 -0.55 20.60
N LEU A 138 -34.88 -1.74 20.94
CA LEU A 138 -36.31 -2.06 20.87
C LEU A 138 -36.85 -2.52 22.22
#